data_AF-A0AAD2FSK6-F1
#
_entry.id   AF-A0AAD2FSK6-F1
#
_cell.length_a   1.000
_cell.length_b   1.000
_cell.length_c   1.000
_cell.angle_alpha   90.00
_cell.angle_beta   90.00
_cell.angle_gamma   90.00
#
_symmetry.space_group_name_H-M   'P 1'
#
loop_
_entity.id
_entity.type
_entity.pdbx_description
1 polymer ?
#
loop_
_entity_poly.entity_id
_entity_poly.type
_entity_poly.pdbx_seq_one_letter_code
_entity_poly.pdbx_strand_id
1 'polypeptide(L)'
;MKLLRIIVSISLYHCTLSILSNAFHFSQACFVQAFVCNSPINKQHHPSSQVRNFFGILANSNNANENSGYDIEAASVKLVWEKLQESSSRPVLDLSSRDASPDDSATTGTATSSDDASNEEWASGKQWQATKEALIELGISIDDETIFLKQCPQLLRLDTGMILETAEWIIQEFGGADYFAKQPSSPKLLSYCLVDVQYGIEFMSTMMMNDAKPFCKGSSDFFQTAINGGIQERSISNALGAAGSATYQANQKVAGDTMSSLQSLKNRKTKGL
;
A
#
# COMPACT_ATOMS: atom_id res chain seq x y z
N MET A 1 35.25 28.07 39.77
CA MET A 1 35.43 27.59 38.38
C MET A 1 34.48 26.46 37.94
N LYS A 2 33.92 25.62 38.83
CA LYS A 2 32.99 24.54 38.42
C LYS A 2 31.60 25.03 37.95
N LEU A 3 31.09 26.14 38.50
CA LEU A 3 29.79 26.69 38.10
C LEU A 3 29.74 27.23 36.65
N LEU A 4 30.85 27.79 36.15
CA LEU A 4 30.89 28.37 34.80
C LEU A 4 30.77 27.31 33.70
N ARG A 5 31.21 26.07 33.96
CA ARG A 5 31.12 24.96 32.99
C ARG A 5 29.69 24.43 32.81
N ILE A 6 28.86 24.52 33.85
CA ILE A 6 27.46 24.07 33.81
C ILE A 6 26.62 25.06 32.98
N ILE A 7 26.83 26.35 33.17
CA ILE A 7 26.08 27.40 32.44
C ILE A 7 26.39 27.37 30.94
N VAL A 8 27.66 27.16 30.56
CA VAL A 8 28.05 27.03 29.14
C VAL A 8 27.44 25.78 28.49
N SER A 9 27.34 24.67 29.24
CA SER A 9 26.73 23.44 28.70
C SER A 9 25.22 23.59 28.47
N ILE A 10 24.49 24.23 29.40
CA ILE A 10 23.04 24.43 29.26
C ILE A 10 22.72 25.36 28.08
N SER A 11 23.54 26.40 27.87
CA SER A 11 23.36 27.34 26.74
C SER A 11 23.59 26.69 25.38
N LEU A 12 24.56 25.77 25.27
CA LEU A 12 24.82 25.00 24.04
C LEU A 12 23.70 24.00 23.72
N TYR A 13 23.08 23.39 24.74
CA TYR A 13 21.92 22.50 24.54
C TYR A 13 20.67 23.25 24.06
N HIS A 14 20.42 24.46 24.57
CA HIS A 14 19.29 25.26 24.09
C HIS A 14 19.48 25.80 22.67
N CYS A 15 20.72 26.11 22.28
CA CYS A 15 21.01 26.59 20.92
C CYS A 15 20.85 25.47 19.87
N THR A 16 21.25 24.24 20.19
CA THR A 16 21.12 23.09 19.29
C THR A 16 19.68 22.61 19.12
N LEU A 17 18.86 22.64 20.18
CA LEU A 17 17.43 22.31 20.06
C LEU A 17 16.65 23.30 19.18
N SER A 18 16.94 24.60 19.26
CA SER A 18 16.26 25.61 18.42
C SER A 18 16.62 25.49 16.94
N ILE A 19 17.85 25.06 16.62
CA ILE A 19 18.27 24.84 15.23
C ILE A 19 17.58 23.59 14.64
N LEU A 20 17.42 22.52 15.43
CA LEU A 20 16.70 21.32 15.01
C LEU A 20 15.19 21.58 14.82
N SER A 21 14.57 22.40 15.69
CA SER A 21 13.15 22.76 15.55
C SER A 21 12.87 23.59 14.29
N ASN A 22 13.79 24.49 13.90
CA ASN A 22 13.65 25.30 12.70
C ASN A 22 13.93 24.53 11.41
N ALA A 23 14.82 23.53 11.44
CA ALA A 23 15.04 22.63 10.30
C ALA A 23 13.82 21.75 10.00
N PHE A 24 13.06 21.36 11.03
CA PHE A 24 11.85 20.54 10.87
C PHE A 24 10.70 21.30 10.18
N HIS A 25 10.54 22.59 10.49
CA HIS A 25 9.54 23.44 9.82
C HIS A 25 9.90 23.79 8.37
N PHE A 26 11.19 23.88 8.03
CA PHE A 26 11.62 24.18 6.65
C PHE A 26 11.41 22.98 5.71
N SER A 27 11.54 21.75 6.21
CA SER A 27 11.34 20.53 5.42
C SER A 27 9.87 20.29 5.05
N GLN A 28 8.91 20.59 5.95
CA GLN A 28 7.48 20.50 5.61
C GLN A 28 7.03 21.54 4.57
N ALA A 29 7.63 22.74 4.57
CA ALA A 29 7.28 23.79 3.61
C ALA A 29 7.76 23.47 2.18
N CYS A 30 8.91 22.82 2.01
CA CYS A 30 9.42 22.45 0.69
C CYS A 30 8.63 21.31 0.03
N PHE A 31 8.01 20.42 0.81
CA PHE A 31 7.29 19.27 0.24
C PHE A 31 5.95 19.65 -0.41
N VAL A 32 5.30 20.73 0.05
CA VAL A 32 4.03 21.21 -0.55
C VAL A 32 4.27 21.89 -1.91
N GLN A 33 5.48 22.39 -2.18
CA GLN A 33 5.79 23.14 -3.41
C GLN A 33 6.38 22.28 -4.54
N ALA A 34 6.87 21.06 -4.25
CA ALA A 34 7.49 20.20 -5.27
C ALA A 34 6.49 19.35 -6.08
N PHE A 35 5.21 19.27 -5.69
CA PHE A 35 4.18 18.54 -6.45
C PHE A 35 3.39 19.41 -7.44
N VAL A 36 3.68 20.70 -7.53
CA VAL A 36 3.01 21.63 -8.45
C VAL A 36 4.04 22.26 -9.39
N CYS A 37 4.46 21.53 -10.42
CA CYS A 37 5.00 22.08 -11.67
C CYS A 37 5.22 20.98 -12.73
N ASN A 38 4.21 20.66 -13.54
CA ASN A 38 4.24 20.91 -15.00
C ASN A 38 3.09 20.23 -15.75
N SER A 39 2.17 21.06 -16.25
CA SER A 39 1.60 20.93 -17.60
C SER A 39 1.06 22.30 -18.02
N PRO A 40 1.54 22.91 -19.11
CA PRO A 40 0.94 24.11 -19.67
C PRO A 40 -0.04 23.71 -20.77
N ILE A 41 -1.34 23.62 -20.46
CA ILE A 41 -2.39 23.69 -21.48
C ILE A 41 -3.49 24.64 -21.00
N ASN A 42 -3.46 25.83 -21.58
CA ASN A 42 -4.60 26.61 -22.09
C ASN A 42 -5.80 26.90 -21.17
N LYS A 43 -5.79 28.13 -20.65
CA LYS A 43 -6.87 29.11 -20.45
C LYS A 43 -8.26 28.64 -19.96
N GLN A 44 -8.53 29.13 -18.73
CA GLN A 44 -9.72 29.87 -18.30
C GLN A 44 -11.07 29.12 -18.25
N HIS A 45 -11.39 28.62 -17.06
CA HIS A 45 -12.62 29.00 -16.35
C HIS A 45 -12.50 28.66 -14.86
N HIS A 46 -12.49 29.68 -13.99
CA HIS A 46 -12.78 29.54 -12.57
C HIS A 46 -14.26 29.15 -12.40
N PRO A 47 -14.63 28.33 -11.40
CA PRO A 47 -14.90 28.92 -10.08
C PRO A 47 -14.53 28.06 -8.84
N SER A 48 -14.31 28.82 -7.76
CA SER A 48 -14.65 28.55 -6.35
C SER A 48 -14.33 27.19 -5.70
N SER A 49 -13.36 27.21 -4.79
CA SER A 49 -13.48 26.81 -3.38
C SER A 49 -14.61 25.83 -2.98
N GLN A 50 -14.24 24.58 -2.66
CA GLN A 50 -14.71 23.88 -1.46
C GLN A 50 -13.68 22.85 -0.99
N VAL A 51 -13.04 23.17 0.13
CA VAL A 51 -12.46 22.21 1.06
C VAL A 51 -13.60 21.29 1.53
N ARG A 52 -13.55 20.01 1.20
CA ARG A 52 -14.39 19.00 1.85
C ARG A 52 -13.52 18.05 2.65
N ASN A 53 -13.59 18.24 3.96
CA ASN A 53 -13.19 17.29 4.98
C ASN A 53 -13.77 15.92 4.66
N PHE A 54 -12.90 14.95 4.36
CA PHE A 54 -13.23 13.54 4.18
C PHE A 54 -13.21 12.78 5.51
N PHE A 55 -13.73 13.39 6.58
CA PHE A 55 -14.01 12.72 7.85
C PHE A 55 -15.48 12.90 8.16
N GLY A 56 -16.25 11.81 8.08
CA GLY A 56 -17.62 11.76 8.56
C GLY A 56 -18.60 11.12 7.59
N ILE A 57 -18.61 9.79 7.53
CA ILE A 57 -19.85 9.03 7.39
C ILE A 57 -19.81 7.90 8.43
N LEU A 58 -20.39 8.19 9.59
CA LEU A 58 -20.94 7.17 10.48
C LEU A 58 -22.21 6.67 9.79
N ALA A 59 -22.10 5.59 9.03
CA ALA A 59 -23.26 4.84 8.58
C ALA A 59 -23.77 4.04 9.77
N ASN A 60 -24.92 4.48 10.27
CA ASN A 60 -25.74 3.82 11.26
C ASN A 60 -26.33 2.54 10.64
N SER A 61 -25.62 1.41 10.77
CA SER A 61 -26.12 0.08 10.38
C SER A 61 -26.68 -0.62 11.62
N ASN A 62 -27.97 -0.42 11.86
CA ASN A 62 -28.75 -1.25 12.77
C ASN A 62 -29.09 -2.55 12.05
N ASN A 63 -28.16 -3.50 12.04
CA ASN A 63 -28.45 -4.92 11.87
C ASN A 63 -27.50 -5.69 12.78
N ALA A 64 -27.86 -5.73 14.06
CA ALA A 64 -27.26 -6.60 15.05
C ALA A 64 -27.54 -8.06 14.67
N ASN A 65 -26.62 -8.65 13.92
CA ASN A 65 -26.45 -10.10 13.91
C ASN A 65 -25.66 -10.44 15.18
N GLU A 66 -26.37 -10.79 16.25
CA GLU A 66 -25.89 -10.93 17.63
C GLU A 66 -24.93 -12.13 17.88
N ASN A 67 -24.05 -12.50 16.94
CA ASN A 67 -23.29 -13.75 17.10
C ASN A 67 -21.76 -13.68 17.09
N SER A 68 -21.13 -12.49 17.06
CA SER A 68 -19.67 -12.45 17.27
C SER A 68 -19.06 -11.16 17.83
N GLY A 69 -19.82 -10.09 18.08
CA GLY A 69 -19.28 -8.83 18.64
C GLY A 69 -18.22 -8.13 17.77
N TYR A 70 -17.89 -8.69 16.60
CA TYR A 70 -16.92 -8.18 15.65
C TYR A 70 -17.62 -7.49 14.47
N ASP A 71 -16.99 -6.42 13.96
CA ASP A 71 -17.46 -5.69 12.78
C ASP A 71 -16.98 -6.41 11.49
N ILE A 72 -17.76 -7.41 11.07
CA ILE A 72 -17.47 -8.24 9.89
C ILE A 72 -17.45 -7.40 8.60
N GLU A 73 -18.34 -6.41 8.50
CA GLU A 73 -18.40 -5.51 7.34
C GLU A 73 -17.10 -4.72 7.21
N ALA A 74 -16.60 -4.14 8.31
CA ALA A 74 -15.33 -3.43 8.29
C ALA A 74 -14.11 -4.34 8.03
N ALA A 75 -14.15 -5.57 8.53
CA ALA A 75 -13.09 -6.57 8.30
C ALA A 75 -13.00 -7.00 6.83
N SER A 76 -14.13 -7.08 6.13
CA SER A 76 -14.22 -7.46 4.71
C SER A 76 -13.60 -6.43 3.75
N VAL A 77 -13.30 -5.22 4.23
CA VAL A 77 -12.71 -4.17 3.40
C VAL A 77 -11.29 -4.56 2.97
N LYS A 78 -11.07 -4.57 1.66
CA LYS A 78 -9.76 -4.85 1.06
C LYS A 78 -8.71 -3.79 1.43
N LEU A 79 -7.54 -4.26 1.83
CA LEU A 79 -6.36 -3.47 2.14
C LEU A 79 -5.74 -2.88 0.86
N VAL A 80 -4.84 -1.91 1.03
CA VAL A 80 -4.20 -1.20 -0.09
C VAL A 80 -3.38 -2.16 -0.94
N TRP A 81 -2.58 -3.03 -0.31
CA TRP A 81 -1.73 -3.99 -0.99
C TRP A 81 -2.56 -5.07 -1.74
N GLU A 82 -3.71 -5.46 -1.20
CA GLU A 82 -4.61 -6.42 -1.88
C GLU A 82 -5.25 -5.83 -3.12
N LYS A 83 -5.73 -4.58 -3.03
CA LYS A 83 -6.27 -3.85 -4.20
C LYS A 83 -5.23 -3.75 -5.30
N LEU A 84 -3.97 -3.53 -4.91
CA LEU A 84 -2.86 -3.47 -5.84
C LEU A 84 -2.61 -4.83 -6.51
N GLN A 85 -2.58 -5.92 -5.75
CA GLN A 85 -2.41 -7.27 -6.27
C GLN A 85 -3.56 -7.70 -7.19
N GLU A 86 -4.79 -7.32 -6.86
CA GLU A 86 -5.95 -7.54 -7.73
C GLU A 86 -5.84 -6.74 -9.02
N SER A 87 -5.34 -5.49 -8.95
CA SER A 87 -5.15 -4.68 -10.14
C SER A 87 -4.03 -5.18 -11.06
N SER A 88 -2.97 -5.80 -10.49
CA SER A 88 -1.84 -6.32 -11.26
C SER A 88 -2.11 -7.67 -11.91
N SER A 89 -3.03 -8.46 -11.35
CA SER A 89 -3.48 -9.73 -11.92
C SER A 89 -4.51 -9.58 -13.04
N ARG A 90 -5.16 -8.41 -13.14
CA ARG A 90 -6.08 -8.11 -14.25
C ARG A 90 -5.28 -7.77 -15.52
N PRO A 91 -5.54 -8.45 -16.64
CA PRO A 91 -4.89 -8.09 -17.90
C PRO A 91 -5.28 -6.66 -18.30
N VAL A 92 -4.27 -5.81 -18.51
CA VAL A 92 -4.43 -4.39 -18.89
C VAL A 92 -5.20 -4.24 -20.21
N LEU A 93 -5.10 -5.24 -21.08
CA LEU A 93 -5.80 -5.32 -22.36
C LEU A 93 -6.33 -6.73 -22.54
N ASP A 94 -7.66 -6.86 -22.46
CA ASP A 94 -8.32 -8.08 -22.88
C ASP A 94 -8.42 -8.12 -24.41
N LEU A 95 -7.38 -8.71 -25.03
CA LEU A 95 -7.30 -8.89 -26.49
C LEU A 95 -8.07 -10.13 -26.97
N SER A 96 -8.71 -10.88 -26.09
CA SER A 96 -9.49 -12.08 -26.46
C SER A 96 -10.71 -11.75 -27.32
N SER A 97 -11.14 -10.49 -27.33
CA SER A 97 -12.26 -10.01 -28.17
C SER A 97 -11.90 -9.80 -29.65
N ARG A 98 -10.63 -9.94 -30.04
CA ARG A 98 -10.18 -9.65 -31.41
C ARG A 98 -10.38 -10.80 -32.41
N ASP A 99 -10.70 -11.99 -31.93
CA ASP A 99 -11.08 -13.14 -32.79
C ASP A 99 -12.61 -13.34 -32.85
N ALA A 100 -13.40 -12.29 -32.60
CA ALA A 100 -14.82 -12.29 -32.92
C ALA A 100 -15.00 -12.18 -34.44
N SER A 101 -14.86 -13.33 -35.13
CA SER A 101 -15.49 -13.56 -36.42
C SER A 101 -16.99 -13.27 -36.27
N PRO A 102 -17.65 -12.60 -37.24
CA PRO A 102 -19.06 -12.28 -37.13
C PRO A 102 -19.86 -13.52 -37.52
N ASP A 103 -20.02 -14.47 -36.60
CA ASP A 103 -21.07 -15.49 -36.69
C ASP A 103 -21.42 -15.97 -35.29
N ASP A 104 -22.70 -15.73 -34.94
CA ASP A 104 -23.54 -16.47 -34.02
C ASP A 104 -22.86 -17.25 -32.89
N SER A 105 -22.96 -16.74 -31.66
CA SER A 105 -23.91 -17.31 -30.69
C SER A 105 -23.68 -16.69 -29.32
N ALA A 106 -24.75 -16.14 -28.76
CA ALA A 106 -24.83 -15.75 -27.36
C ALA A 106 -24.53 -16.97 -26.48
N THR A 107 -23.30 -17.06 -25.98
CA THR A 107 -23.01 -17.89 -24.81
C THR A 107 -22.41 -17.00 -23.74
N THR A 108 -23.30 -16.63 -22.83
CA THR A 108 -23.09 -16.03 -21.54
C THR A 108 -21.83 -16.59 -20.86
N GLY A 109 -20.72 -15.87 -21.01
CA GLY A 109 -19.53 -16.04 -20.19
C GLY A 109 -19.79 -15.46 -18.82
N THR A 110 -20.69 -16.09 -18.06
CA THR A 110 -20.70 -15.96 -16.61
C THR A 110 -19.35 -16.49 -16.16
N ALA A 111 -18.41 -15.58 -15.87
CA ALA A 111 -17.24 -15.92 -15.09
C ALA A 111 -17.76 -16.47 -13.77
N THR A 112 -17.81 -17.80 -13.70
CA THR A 112 -18.14 -18.53 -12.49
C THR A 112 -17.05 -18.19 -11.48
N SER A 113 -17.33 -17.18 -10.66
CA SER A 113 -16.71 -16.96 -9.37
C SER A 113 -17.14 -18.10 -8.44
N SER A 114 -16.68 -19.31 -8.75
CA SER A 114 -16.84 -20.49 -7.91
C SER A 114 -15.58 -20.62 -7.07
N ASP A 115 -15.57 -19.94 -5.93
CA ASP A 115 -14.82 -20.33 -4.72
C ASP A 115 -15.26 -19.53 -3.47
N ASP A 116 -16.48 -18.95 -3.46
CA ASP A 116 -16.97 -18.12 -2.35
C ASP A 116 -17.72 -18.90 -1.24
N ALA A 117 -17.74 -20.23 -1.28
CA ALA A 117 -18.54 -21.05 -0.37
C ALA A 117 -17.79 -21.65 0.84
N SER A 118 -16.47 -21.47 0.95
CA SER A 118 -15.66 -21.95 2.09
C SER A 118 -15.12 -20.83 2.98
N ASN A 119 -15.45 -19.56 2.69
CA ASN A 119 -14.71 -18.40 3.16
C ASN A 119 -15.32 -17.67 4.36
N GLU A 120 -16.24 -18.24 5.12
CA GLU A 120 -16.82 -17.57 6.32
C GLU A 120 -16.16 -18.00 7.65
N GLU A 121 -15.13 -18.86 7.61
CA GLU A 121 -14.48 -19.35 8.84
C GLU A 121 -13.86 -18.22 9.67
N TRP A 122 -13.35 -17.17 9.02
CA TRP A 122 -12.83 -15.98 9.72
C TRP A 122 -13.92 -15.15 10.39
N ALA A 123 -15.17 -15.20 9.90
CA ALA A 123 -16.30 -14.50 10.53
C ALA A 123 -16.66 -15.08 11.90
N SER A 124 -16.26 -16.32 12.18
CA SER A 124 -16.42 -16.97 13.48
C SER A 124 -15.44 -16.46 14.54
N GLY A 125 -14.40 -15.70 14.16
CA GLY A 125 -13.37 -15.19 15.07
C GLY A 125 -12.40 -16.23 15.60
N LYS A 126 -12.57 -17.53 15.29
CA LYS A 126 -11.65 -18.60 15.75
C LYS A 126 -10.21 -18.38 15.27
N GLN A 127 -10.04 -17.96 14.03
CA GLN A 127 -8.73 -17.64 13.45
C GLN A 127 -8.06 -16.49 14.23
N TRP A 128 -8.83 -15.45 14.54
CA TRP A 128 -8.33 -14.33 15.34
C TRP A 128 -7.92 -14.77 16.75
N GLN A 129 -8.67 -15.66 17.39
CA GLN A 129 -8.33 -16.17 18.71
C GLN A 129 -6.97 -16.91 18.70
N ALA A 130 -6.71 -17.73 17.68
CA ALA A 130 -5.41 -18.38 17.49
C ALA A 130 -4.28 -17.35 17.23
N THR A 131 -4.55 -16.36 16.38
CA THR A 131 -3.60 -15.25 16.14
C THR A 131 -3.29 -14.47 17.41
N LYS A 132 -4.30 -14.17 18.22
CA LYS A 132 -4.17 -13.44 19.48
C LYS A 132 -3.30 -14.20 20.47
N GLU A 133 -3.54 -15.50 20.65
CA GLU A 133 -2.74 -16.35 21.53
C GLU A 133 -1.27 -16.35 21.10
N ALA A 134 -0.99 -16.51 19.81
CA ALA A 134 0.37 -16.47 19.28
C ALA A 134 1.04 -15.08 19.40
N LEU A 135 0.29 -13.98 19.24
CA LEU A 135 0.80 -12.62 19.46
C LEU A 135 1.17 -12.39 20.94
N ILE A 136 0.39 -12.93 21.87
CA ILE A 136 0.69 -12.88 23.31
C ILE A 136 1.95 -13.69 23.62
N GLU A 137 2.15 -14.85 22.99
CA GLU A 137 3.38 -15.65 23.11
C GLU A 137 4.62 -14.90 22.60
N LEU A 138 4.47 -14.07 21.57
CA LEU A 138 5.51 -13.15 21.08
C LEU A 138 5.74 -11.94 22.00
N GLY A 139 4.97 -11.80 23.08
CA GLY A 139 5.09 -10.72 24.07
C GLY A 139 4.32 -9.45 23.71
N ILE A 140 3.45 -9.49 22.70
CA ILE A 140 2.60 -8.36 22.32
C ILE A 140 1.36 -8.37 23.22
N SER A 141 1.26 -7.39 24.12
CA SER A 141 0.09 -7.25 25.00
C SER A 141 -1.12 -6.73 24.22
N ILE A 142 -2.23 -7.46 24.30
CA ILE A 142 -3.52 -7.06 23.73
C ILE A 142 -4.48 -6.86 24.91
N ASP A 143 -4.41 -5.67 25.52
CA ASP A 143 -5.13 -5.35 26.75
C ASP A 143 -6.66 -5.26 26.53
N ASP A 144 -7.06 -4.67 25.39
CA ASP A 144 -8.46 -4.58 24.96
C ASP A 144 -8.57 -4.98 23.49
N GLU A 145 -9.03 -6.21 23.28
CA GLU A 145 -9.26 -6.79 21.98
C GLU A 145 -10.24 -5.96 21.12
N THR A 146 -11.27 -5.38 21.75
CA THR A 146 -12.28 -4.62 21.02
C THR A 146 -11.70 -3.31 20.48
N ILE A 147 -10.81 -2.66 21.24
CA ILE A 147 -10.08 -1.47 20.76
C ILE A 147 -9.08 -1.86 19.68
N PHE A 148 -8.35 -2.95 19.88
CA PHE A 148 -7.35 -3.44 18.93
C PHE A 148 -7.95 -3.71 17.55
N LEU A 149 -9.07 -4.45 17.52
CA LEU A 149 -9.79 -4.75 16.28
C LEU A 149 -10.55 -3.55 15.73
N LYS A 150 -11.03 -2.62 16.56
CA LYS A 150 -11.61 -1.35 16.04
C LYS A 150 -10.59 -0.53 15.27
N GLN A 151 -9.31 -0.58 15.64
CA GLN A 151 -8.25 0.13 14.93
C GLN A 151 -7.86 -0.54 13.60
N CYS A 152 -7.92 -1.87 13.55
CA CYS A 152 -7.64 -2.65 12.35
C CYS A 152 -8.54 -3.90 12.26
N PRO A 153 -9.79 -3.76 11.76
CA PRO A 153 -10.74 -4.88 11.67
C PRO A 153 -10.27 -5.99 10.73
N GLN A 154 -9.42 -5.66 9.76
CA GLN A 154 -8.94 -6.59 8.74
C GLN A 154 -8.08 -7.72 9.33
N LEU A 155 -7.53 -7.56 10.53
CA LEU A 155 -6.77 -8.61 11.20
C LEU A 155 -7.60 -9.88 11.45
N LEU A 156 -8.93 -9.77 11.52
CA LEU A 156 -9.83 -10.92 11.69
C LEU A 156 -9.73 -11.93 10.55
N ARG A 157 -9.46 -11.47 9.33
CA ARG A 157 -9.44 -12.30 8.12
C ARG A 157 -8.04 -12.62 7.60
N LEU A 158 -7.02 -11.95 8.12
CA LEU A 158 -5.65 -12.12 7.66
C LEU A 158 -5.08 -13.44 8.20
N ASP A 159 -4.25 -14.08 7.37
CA ASP A 159 -3.60 -15.33 7.74
C ASP A 159 -2.73 -15.14 8.99
N THR A 160 -2.83 -16.07 9.94
CA THR A 160 -2.10 -16.02 11.20
C THR A 160 -0.58 -16.03 10.95
N GLY A 161 -0.10 -16.85 10.01
CA GLY A 161 1.32 -16.94 9.68
C GLY A 161 1.87 -15.60 9.18
N MET A 162 1.15 -14.93 8.29
CA MET A 162 1.54 -13.61 7.76
C MET A 162 1.64 -12.55 8.86
N ILE A 163 0.67 -12.51 9.77
CA ILE A 163 0.65 -11.57 10.90
C ILE A 163 1.85 -11.82 11.82
N LEU A 164 2.11 -13.08 12.18
CA LEU A 164 3.20 -13.45 13.08
C LEU A 164 4.57 -13.18 12.47
N GLU A 165 4.78 -13.54 11.20
CA GLU A 165 6.04 -13.27 10.50
C GLU A 165 6.35 -11.76 10.48
N THR A 166 5.33 -10.94 10.25
CA THR A 166 5.47 -9.48 10.25
C THR A 166 5.73 -8.95 11.66
N ALA A 167 5.02 -9.47 12.67
CA ALA A 167 5.22 -9.11 14.07
C ALA A 167 6.65 -9.44 14.54
N GLU A 168 7.12 -10.66 14.30
CA GLU A 168 8.45 -11.13 14.65
C GLU A 168 9.54 -10.26 14.04
N TRP A 169 9.41 -9.94 12.76
CA TRP A 169 10.37 -9.08 12.08
C TRP A 169 10.41 -7.67 12.69
N ILE A 170 9.26 -7.06 12.98
CA ILE A 170 9.17 -5.74 13.62
C ILE A 170 9.82 -5.78 15.02
N ILE A 171 9.57 -6.83 15.80
CA ILE A 171 10.17 -7.03 17.14
C ILE A 171 11.70 -7.10 17.02
N GLN A 172 12.19 -7.90 16.08
CA GLN A 172 13.62 -8.08 15.84
C GLN A 172 14.28 -6.77 15.41
N GLU A 173 13.63 -6.02 14.52
CA GLU A 173 14.20 -4.82 13.90
C GLU A 173 14.20 -3.62 14.85
N PHE A 174 13.14 -3.44 15.65
CA PHE A 174 12.99 -2.27 16.53
C PHE A 174 13.34 -2.56 18.00
N GLY A 175 13.78 -3.77 18.32
CA GLY A 175 14.40 -4.12 19.59
C GLY A 175 13.41 -4.44 20.71
N GLY A 176 12.37 -5.23 20.41
CA GLY A 176 11.51 -5.88 21.40
C GLY A 176 10.00 -5.67 21.20
N ALA A 177 9.21 -6.53 21.85
CA ALA A 177 7.74 -6.50 21.82
C ALA A 177 7.14 -5.20 22.39
N ASP A 178 7.89 -4.52 23.25
CA ASP A 178 7.66 -3.16 23.74
C ASP A 178 7.31 -2.14 22.65
N TYR A 179 7.77 -2.36 21.41
CA TYR A 179 7.46 -1.49 20.29
C TYR A 179 5.95 -1.34 20.09
N PHE A 180 5.20 -2.45 20.16
CA PHE A 180 3.75 -2.45 19.97
C PHE A 180 3.01 -1.80 21.14
N ALA A 181 3.52 -1.95 22.37
CA ALA A 181 2.95 -1.34 23.57
C ALA A 181 3.13 0.19 23.62
N LYS A 182 4.24 0.70 23.06
CA LYS A 182 4.58 2.14 23.09
C LYS A 182 3.90 2.94 21.98
N GLN A 183 3.36 2.29 20.96
CA GLN A 183 2.87 2.93 19.75
C GLN A 183 1.35 2.79 19.60
N PRO A 184 0.57 3.90 19.58
CA PRO A 184 -0.89 3.84 19.55
C PRO A 184 -1.49 3.37 18.22
N SER A 185 -0.74 3.45 17.11
CA SER A 185 -1.15 2.97 15.77
C SER A 185 -0.62 1.56 15.45
N SER A 186 -0.08 0.85 16.44
CA SER A 186 0.65 -0.42 16.25
C SER A 186 -0.16 -1.56 15.61
N PRO A 187 -1.49 -1.71 15.81
CA PRO A 187 -2.23 -2.82 15.22
C PRO A 187 -2.29 -2.77 13.69
N LYS A 188 -2.25 -1.57 13.10
CA LYS A 188 -2.30 -1.41 11.63
C LYS A 188 -1.05 -1.94 10.94
N LEU A 189 0.10 -1.90 11.62
CA LEU A 189 1.36 -2.39 11.05
C LEU A 189 1.31 -3.91 10.81
N LEU A 190 0.54 -4.64 11.63
CA LEU A 190 0.33 -6.09 11.49
C LEU A 190 -0.55 -6.47 10.30
N SER A 191 -1.22 -5.50 9.67
CA SER A 191 -2.05 -5.74 8.48
C SER A 191 -1.27 -5.76 7.17
N TYR A 192 0.00 -5.37 7.20
CA TYR A 192 0.87 -5.37 6.02
C TYR A 192 1.62 -6.69 5.90
N CYS A 193 1.95 -7.07 4.67
CA CYS A 193 2.81 -8.22 4.40
C CYS A 193 4.27 -7.90 4.75
N LEU A 194 5.04 -8.88 5.22
CA LEU A 194 6.44 -8.72 5.58
C LEU A 194 7.27 -8.02 4.48
N VAL A 195 7.09 -8.46 3.23
CA VAL A 195 7.81 -7.92 2.07
C VAL A 195 7.55 -6.41 1.90
N ASP A 196 6.33 -5.96 2.16
CA ASP A 196 5.97 -4.55 2.05
C ASP A 196 6.53 -3.73 3.20
N VAL A 197 6.58 -4.33 4.39
CA VAL A 197 7.16 -3.72 5.60
C VAL A 197 8.67 -3.51 5.42
N GLN A 198 9.39 -4.54 4.99
CA GLN A 198 10.82 -4.47 4.68
C GLN A 198 11.12 -3.43 3.61
N TYR A 199 10.39 -3.51 2.49
CA TYR A 199 10.57 -2.57 1.38
C TYR A 199 10.26 -1.12 1.80
N GLY A 200 9.28 -0.89 2.66
CA GLY A 200 8.96 0.43 3.19
C GLY A 200 10.15 1.11 3.87
N ILE A 201 10.92 0.35 4.66
CA ILE A 201 12.13 0.87 5.32
C ILE A 201 13.22 1.17 4.28
N GLU A 202 13.44 0.27 3.32
CA GLU A 202 14.43 0.45 2.25
C GLU A 202 14.10 1.67 1.38
N PHE A 203 12.83 1.83 1.02
CA PHE A 203 12.30 2.94 0.25
C PHE A 203 12.60 4.27 0.96
N MET A 204 12.26 4.39 2.24
CA MET A 204 12.54 5.61 3.00
C MET A 204 14.03 5.86 3.19
N SER A 205 14.80 4.77 3.36
CA SER A 205 16.26 4.84 3.48
C SER A 205 16.92 5.34 2.20
N THR A 206 16.28 5.09 1.05
CA THR A 206 16.77 5.54 -0.27
C THR A 206 16.29 6.95 -0.60
N MET A 207 15.04 7.29 -0.27
CA MET A 207 14.40 8.52 -0.75
C MET A 207 14.58 9.73 0.17
N MET A 208 14.63 9.55 1.49
CA MET A 208 14.52 10.69 2.42
C MET A 208 15.63 10.76 3.46
N MET A 209 16.21 9.63 3.87
CA MET A 209 17.14 9.58 5.00
C MET A 209 18.13 8.43 4.82
N ASN A 210 19.44 8.61 5.05
CA ASN A 210 20.40 7.50 4.94
C ASN A 210 20.13 6.33 5.91
N ASP A 211 19.33 6.54 6.97
CA ASP A 211 18.83 5.50 7.87
C ASP A 211 17.43 5.87 8.39
N ALA A 212 16.40 5.17 7.90
CA ALA A 212 15.01 5.42 8.27
C ALA A 212 14.57 4.69 9.56
N LYS A 213 15.35 3.71 10.04
CA LYS A 213 15.00 2.86 11.19
C LYS A 213 14.74 3.64 12.49
N PRO A 214 15.58 4.59 12.93
CA PRO A 214 15.32 5.32 14.19
C PRO A 214 14.03 6.16 14.12
N PHE A 215 13.66 6.66 12.94
CA PHE A 215 12.43 7.42 12.75
C PHE A 215 11.20 6.51 12.77
N CYS A 216 11.26 5.36 12.09
CA CYS A 216 10.21 4.33 12.14
C CYS A 216 10.02 3.74 13.54
N LYS A 217 11.12 3.63 14.31
CA LYS A 217 11.08 3.24 15.72
C LYS A 217 10.37 4.28 16.60
N GLY A 218 10.62 5.56 16.33
CA GLY A 218 10.06 6.67 17.09
C GLY A 218 8.58 6.95 16.79
N SER A 219 8.13 6.70 15.55
CA SER A 219 6.77 6.99 15.10
C SER A 219 6.21 5.88 14.22
N SER A 220 5.16 5.22 14.71
CA SER A 220 4.39 4.22 13.95
C SER A 220 3.68 4.82 12.73
N ASP A 221 3.23 6.08 12.80
CA ASP A 221 2.61 6.76 11.65
C ASP A 221 3.63 7.05 10.53
N PHE A 222 4.86 7.44 10.91
CA PHE A 222 5.94 7.59 9.95
C PHE A 222 6.28 6.26 9.30
N PHE A 223 6.32 5.18 10.09
CA PHE A 223 6.56 3.84 9.56
C PHE A 223 5.43 3.39 8.62
N GLN A 224 4.18 3.63 8.98
CA GLN A 224 3.05 3.34 8.09
C GLN A 224 3.13 4.14 6.78
N THR A 225 3.55 5.40 6.85
CA THR A 225 3.78 6.24 5.67
C THR A 225 4.90 5.67 4.79
N ALA A 226 5.98 5.19 5.40
CA ALA A 226 7.09 4.52 4.72
C ALA A 226 6.61 3.32 3.90
N ILE A 227 5.82 2.45 4.54
CA ILE A 227 5.27 1.23 3.92
C ILE A 227 4.34 1.59 2.76
N ASN A 228 3.39 2.50 2.98
CA ASN A 228 2.47 2.94 1.94
C ASN A 228 3.21 3.60 0.76
N GLY A 229 4.23 4.42 1.04
CA GLY A 229 5.08 5.02 0.02
C GLY A 229 5.82 3.98 -0.81
N GLY A 230 6.39 2.97 -0.16
CA GLY A 230 7.06 1.86 -0.85
C GLY A 230 6.12 0.97 -1.67
N ILE A 231 4.89 0.74 -1.21
CA ILE A 231 3.85 0.05 -2.01
C ILE A 231 3.49 0.86 -3.26
N GLN A 232 3.31 2.17 -3.12
CA GLN A 232 3.00 3.06 -4.25
C GLN A 232 4.15 3.15 -5.25
N GLU A 233 5.40 3.24 -4.77
CA GLU A 233 6.58 3.22 -5.64
C GLU A 233 6.60 1.93 -6.48
N ARG A 234 6.48 0.76 -5.84
CA ARG A 234 6.54 -0.52 -6.58
C ARG A 234 5.39 -0.66 -7.56
N SER A 235 4.20 -0.20 -7.18
CA SER A 235 3.06 -0.13 -8.09
C SER A 235 3.38 0.65 -9.36
N ILE A 236 3.95 1.85 -9.21
CA ILE A 236 4.27 2.73 -10.33
C ILE A 236 5.40 2.13 -11.16
N SER A 237 6.46 1.63 -10.52
CA SER A 237 7.60 1.00 -11.18
C SER A 237 7.18 -0.25 -11.97
N ASN A 238 6.29 -1.08 -11.43
CA ASN A 238 5.71 -2.22 -12.15
C ASN A 238 4.85 -1.78 -13.33
N ALA A 239 4.01 -0.75 -13.16
CA ALA A 239 3.18 -0.22 -14.24
C ALA A 239 4.03 0.36 -15.39
N LEU A 240 5.10 1.09 -15.07
CA LEU A 240 6.04 1.62 -16.05
C LEU A 240 6.83 0.51 -16.75
N GLY A 241 7.26 -0.52 -16.02
CA GLY A 241 7.93 -1.70 -16.59
C GLY A 241 7.02 -2.49 -17.53
N ALA A 242 5.75 -2.68 -17.16
CA ALA A 242 4.74 -3.30 -18.01
C ALA A 242 4.45 -2.46 -19.27
N ALA A 243 4.30 -1.14 -19.12
CA ALA A 243 4.10 -0.23 -20.24
C ALA A 243 5.31 -0.21 -21.20
N GLY A 244 6.52 -0.23 -20.66
CA GLY A 244 7.75 -0.34 -21.45
C GLY A 244 7.83 -1.65 -22.23
N SER A 245 7.51 -2.77 -21.58
CA SER A 245 7.48 -4.09 -22.21
C SER A 245 6.40 -4.18 -23.29
N ALA A 246 5.21 -3.64 -23.03
CA ALA A 246 4.12 -3.58 -24.00
C ALA A 246 4.49 -2.72 -25.22
N THR A 247 5.14 -1.58 -25.01
CA THR A 247 5.62 -0.71 -26.09
C THR A 247 6.68 -1.41 -26.94
N TYR A 248 7.61 -2.13 -26.30
CA TYR A 248 8.62 -2.92 -26.98
C TYR A 248 8.00 -4.02 -27.85
N GLN A 249 7.05 -4.78 -27.31
CA GLN A 249 6.33 -5.83 -28.05
C GLN A 249 5.50 -5.26 -29.20
N ALA A 250 4.83 -4.12 -29.00
CA ALA A 250 4.07 -3.44 -30.05
C ALA A 250 4.99 -3.03 -31.21
N ASN A 251 6.16 -2.45 -30.91
CA ASN A 251 7.14 -2.07 -31.92
C ASN A 251 7.68 -3.29 -32.69
N GLN A 252 7.98 -4.39 -31.99
CA GLN A 252 8.38 -5.64 -32.66
C GLN A 252 7.30 -6.18 -33.60
N LYS A 253 6.03 -6.15 -33.16
CA LYS A 253 4.91 -6.63 -33.96
C LYS A 253 4.69 -5.75 -35.20
N VAL A 254 4.72 -4.43 -35.06
CA VAL A 254 4.60 -3.50 -36.20
C VAL A 254 5.72 -3.71 -37.21
N ALA A 255 6.95 -3.89 -36.75
CA ALA A 255 8.08 -4.19 -37.63
C ALA A 255 7.91 -5.54 -38.36
N GLY A 256 7.46 -6.57 -37.65
CA GLY A 256 7.16 -7.89 -38.20
C GLY A 256 6.04 -7.85 -39.25
N ASP A 257 4.92 -7.19 -38.94
CA ASP A 257 3.77 -7.04 -39.84
C ASP A 257 4.14 -6.27 -41.10
N THR A 258 4.97 -5.22 -40.96
CA THR A 258 5.47 -4.44 -42.10
C THR A 258 6.36 -5.28 -43.01
N MET A 259 7.27 -6.08 -42.44
CA MET A 259 8.15 -6.97 -43.20
C MET A 259 7.37 -8.10 -43.89
N SER A 260 6.40 -8.71 -43.22
CA SER A 260 5.51 -9.73 -43.77
C SER A 260 4.66 -9.18 -44.93
N SER A 261 4.14 -7.96 -44.77
CA SER A 261 3.40 -7.24 -45.82
C SER A 261 4.27 -6.98 -47.05
N LEU A 262 5.51 -6.51 -46.86
CA LEU A 262 6.47 -6.30 -47.95
C LEU A 262 6.83 -7.61 -48.67
N GLN A 263 7.07 -8.70 -47.94
CA GLN A 263 7.33 -10.01 -48.54
C GLN A 263 6.12 -10.52 -49.35
N SER A 264 4.91 -10.34 -48.82
CA SER A 264 3.66 -10.70 -49.50
C SER A 264 3.49 -9.92 -50.81
N LEU A 265 3.77 -8.62 -50.80
CA LEU A 265 3.77 -7.78 -52.01
C LEU A 265 4.82 -8.24 -53.04
N LYS A 266 6.04 -8.55 -52.59
CA LYS A 266 7.11 -9.05 -53.46
C LYS A 266 6.72 -10.37 -54.12
N ASN A 267 6.12 -11.29 -53.36
CA ASN A 267 5.67 -12.59 -53.86
C ASN A 267 4.48 -12.49 -54.83
N ARG A 268 3.59 -11.51 -54.66
CA ARG A 268 2.53 -11.23 -55.65
C ARG A 268 3.11 -10.73 -56.97
N LYS A 269 4.15 -9.88 -56.91
CA LYS A 269 4.81 -9.35 -58.11
C LYS A 269 5.53 -10.43 -58.92
N THR A 270 6.09 -11.46 -58.28
CA THR A 270 6.78 -12.56 -58.97
C THR A 270 5.86 -13.64 -59.53
N LYS A 271 4.64 -13.80 -59.00
CA LYS A 271 3.64 -14.76 -59.52
C LYS A 271 2.73 -14.20 -60.63
N GLY A 272 2.79 -12.89 -60.88
CA GLY A 272 1.96 -12.19 -61.88
C GLY A 272 2.64 -11.98 -63.25
N LEU A 273 3.70 -12.74 -63.54
CA LEU A 273 4.44 -12.82 -64.80
C LEU A 273 4.55 -14.29 -65.18
#